data_AF-A0A0D0D5F7-F1
#
_entry.id   AF-A0A0D0D5F7-F1
#
_cell.length_a   1.000
_cell.length_b   1.000
_cell.length_c   1.000
_cell.angle_alpha   90.00
_cell.angle_beta   90.00
_cell.angle_gamma   90.00
#
_symmetry.space_group_name_H-M   'P 1'
#
loop_
_entity.id
_entity.type
_entity.pdbx_description
1 polymer ?
#
loop_
_entity_poly.entity_id
_entity_poly.type
_entity_poly.pdbx_seq_one_letter_code
_entity_poly.pdbx_strand_id
1 'polypeptide(L)' 'RFATRSCRFMDAYHKGLDGKQAAWAAKKYRGHRVLPVTLMDDLNHAKLI' A
#
# COMPACT_ATOMS: atom_id res chain seq x y z
N ARG A 1 11.83 -10.65 9.72
CA ARG A 1 10.55 -10.08 10.24
C ARG A 1 10.38 -8.59 9.89
N PHE A 2 11.43 -7.76 10.00
CA PHE A 2 11.38 -6.33 9.61
C PHE A 2 11.46 -6.10 8.10
N ALA A 3 12.36 -6.79 7.39
CA ALA A 3 12.51 -6.67 5.94
C ALA A 3 11.18 -6.85 5.18
N THR A 4 10.39 -7.86 5.54
CA THR A 4 9.07 -8.11 4.94
C THR A 4 8.08 -6.96 5.11
N ARG A 5 8.14 -6.24 6.24
CA ARG A 5 7.32 -5.04 6.45
C ARG A 5 7.81 -3.90 5.58
N SER A 6 9.12 -3.68 5.53
CA SER A 6 9.73 -2.63 4.70
C SER A 6 9.46 -2.85 3.21
N CYS A 7 9.49 -4.09 2.72
CA CYS A 7 9.16 -4.42 1.33
C CYS A 7 7.75 -3.96 0.91
N ARG A 8 6.76 -3.98 1.82
CA ARG A 8 5.40 -3.52 1.51
C ARG A 8 5.34 -2.01 1.27
N PHE A 9 6.09 -1.24 2.06
CA PHE A 9 6.23 0.20 1.85
C PHE A 9 7.04 0.50 0.58
N MET A 10 8.08 -0.28 0.31
CA MET A 10 8.87 -0.16 -0.92
C MET A 10 8.03 -0.41 -2.18
N ASP A 11 7.18 -1.45 -2.19
CA ASP A 11 6.24 -1.70 -3.30
C ASP A 11 5.26 -0.53 -3.48
N ALA A 12 4.79 0.06 -2.38
CA ALA A 12 3.91 1.23 -2.45
C ALA A 12 4.65 2.45 -3.06
N TYR A 13 5.86 2.77 -2.58
CA TYR A 13 6.63 3.87 -3.14
C TYR A 13 7.03 3.65 -4.59
N HIS A 14 7.36 2.42 -4.98
CA HIS A 14 7.66 2.07 -6.37
C HIS A 14 6.47 2.32 -7.31
N LYS A 15 5.25 2.21 -6.79
CA LYS A 15 4.00 2.51 -7.50
C LYS A 15 3.59 3.98 -7.44
N GLY A 16 4.42 4.86 -6.85
CA GLY A 16 4.18 6.30 -6.77
C GLY A 16 3.21 6.71 -5.66
N LEU A 17 2.99 5.86 -4.66
CA LEU A 17 2.08 6.16 -3.55
C LEU A 17 2.73 7.10 -2.53
N ASP A 18 1.96 8.07 -2.05
CA ASP A 18 2.36 8.95 -0.96
C ASP A 18 2.40 8.21 0.39
N GLY A 19 3.12 8.75 1.38
CA GLY A 19 3.31 8.14 2.69
C GLY A 19 1.99 7.80 3.40
N LYS A 20 0.96 8.65 3.26
CA LYS A 20 -0.37 8.40 3.81
C LYS A 20 -1.07 7.22 3.11
N GLN A 21 -0.96 7.15 1.78
CA GLN A 21 -1.53 6.07 0.95
C GLN A 21 -0.81 4.75 1.23
N ALA A 22 0.53 4.76 1.32
CA ALA A 22 1.34 3.60 1.62
C ALA A 22 1.05 3.02 3.02
N ALA A 23 0.90 3.88 4.03
CA ALA A 23 0.52 3.46 5.38
C ALA A 23 -0.89 2.85 5.41
N TRP A 24 -1.83 3.44 4.68
CA TRP A 24 -3.18 2.91 4.55
C TRP A 24 -3.20 1.55 3.84
N ALA A 25 -2.48 1.42 2.73
CA ALA A 25 -2.39 0.18 1.96
C ALA A 25 -1.74 -0.94 2.78
N ALA A 26 -0.66 -0.64 3.52
CA ALA A 26 -0.01 -1.59 4.42
C ALA A 26 -0.93 -2.07 5.56
N LYS A 27 -1.87 -1.22 6.01
CA LYS A 27 -2.88 -1.54 7.02
C LYS A 27 -4.03 -2.37 6.45
N LYS A 28 -4.56 -1.99 5.28
CA LYS A 28 -5.68 -2.69 4.62
C LYS A 28 -5.28 -4.07 4.12
N TYR A 29 -4.13 -4.20 3.47
CA TYR A 29 -3.65 -5.47 2.91
C TYR A 29 -2.61 -6.15 3.80
N ARG A 30 -2.86 -6.17 5.11
CA ARG A 30 -1.97 -6.78 6.12
C ARG A 30 -2.00 -8.31 6.04
N GLY A 31 -1.53 -8.88 4.95
CA GLY A 31 -1.57 -10.32 4.66
C GLY A 31 -1.11 -10.61 3.23
N HIS A 32 -1.51 -9.75 2.30
CA HIS A 32 -0.97 -9.79 0.94
C HIS A 32 0.52 -9.42 0.93
N ARG A 33 1.25 -10.10 0.04
CA ARG A 33 2.67 -9.81 -0.24
C ARG A 33 2.83 -8.83 -1.40
N VAL A 34 1.78 -8.65 -2.19
CA VAL A 34 1.72 -7.78 -3.38
C VAL A 34 0.48 -6.91 -3.24
N LEU A 35 0.61 -5.61 -3.53
CA LEU A 35 -0.56 -4.74 -3.59
C LEU A 35 -1.45 -5.13 -4.77
N PRO A 36 -2.75 -5.35 -4.55
CA PRO A 36 -3.66 -5.77 -5.61
C PRO A 36 -3.88 -4.63 -6.62
N VAL A 37 -4.28 -5.00 -7.83
CA VAL A 37 -4.64 -4.05 -8.91
C VAL A 37 -5.79 -3.12 -8.52
N THR A 38 -6.67 -3.55 -7.62
CA THR A 38 -7.77 -2.74 -7.09
C THR A 38 -7.33 -1.62 -6.14
N LEU A 39 -6.02 -1.51 -5.83
CA LEU A 39 -5.50 -0.55 -4.86
C LEU A 39 -5.90 0.90 -5.18
N MET A 40 -5.81 1.31 -6.44
CA MET A 40 -6.12 2.70 -6.83
C MET A 40 -7.60 3.02 -6.63
N ASP A 41 -8.48 2.10 -6.99
CA ASP A 41 -9.92 2.23 -6.71
C ASP A 41 -10.18 2.29 -5.21
N ASP A 42 -9.51 1.41 -4.46
CA ASP A 42 -9.61 1.33 -3.01
C ASP A 42 -9.14 2.64 -2.34
N LEU A 43 -8.12 3.31 -2.89
CA LEU A 43 -7.62 4.61 -2.43
C LEU A 43 -8.56 5.77 -2.80
N ASN A 44 -9.14 5.75 -4.01
CA ASN A 44 -10.18 6.71 -4.42
C ASN A 44 -11.39 6.63 -3.48
N HIS A 45 -11.86 5.42 -3.17
CA HIS A 45 -12.95 5.22 -2.19
C HIS A 45 -12.56 5.69 -0.78
N ALA A 46 -11.29 5.57 -0.40
CA ALA A 46 -10.77 6.07 0.86
C ALA A 46 -10.52 7.59 0.87
N LYS A 47 -10.74 8.30 -0.25
CA LYS A 47 -10.44 9.73 -0.43
C LYS A 47 -8.97 10.05 -0.11
N LEU A 48 -8.07 9.16 -0.51
CA LEU A 48 -6.63 9.32 -0.34
C LEU A 48 -5.92 9.67 -1.64
N ILE A 49 -6.67 9.78 -2.74
CA ILE A 49 -6.30 10.31 -4.05
C ILE A 49 -7.26 11.45 -4.36
#